data_AF-A0A251UGU5-F1
#
_entry.id   AF-A0A251UGU5-F1
#
_cell.length_a   1.000
_cell.length_b   1.000
_cell.length_c   1.000
_cell.angle_alpha   90.00
_cell.angle_beta   90.00
_cell.angle_gamma   90.00
#
_symmetry.space_group_name_H-M   'P 1'
#
loop_
_entity.id
_entity.type
_entity.pdbx_description
1 polymer ?
#
loop_
_entity_poly.entity_id
_entity_poly.type
_entity_poly.pdbx_seq_one_letter_code
_entity_poly.pdbx_strand_id
1 'polypeptide(L)'
;MTTTVAAATTTDAVNEFVEESISKSESPRLKTLAEQTYSFSDLKSALKYAKRAHRLCPTLHGLSDLLTAFKILTTAVDNTIGATTTPHWYKILDLEPFSHINSIKKQYKKLALILHPDKNSTSTCVALEDAFKLVNDAFSVLSDKIRRKEYDMRLRIDMQCEAVAATVVGNYGGVVAMETFWTACG
;
A
#
# COMPACT_ATOMS: atom_id res chain seq x y z
N MET A 1 19.40 -44.57 -27.29
CA MET A 1 19.61 -43.78 -26.06
C MET A 1 19.48 -42.32 -26.46
N THR A 2 18.33 -41.73 -26.16
CA THR A 2 17.92 -40.39 -26.61
C THR A 2 18.51 -39.31 -25.72
N THR A 3 19.18 -38.36 -26.37
CA THR A 3 19.61 -37.07 -25.83
C THR A 3 18.41 -36.18 -25.54
N THR A 4 18.33 -35.58 -24.36
CA THR A 4 17.51 -34.38 -24.12
C THR A 4 18.28 -33.40 -23.27
N VAL A 5 18.52 -32.22 -23.85
CA VAL A 5 19.03 -31.00 -23.24
C VAL A 5 17.85 -30.25 -22.63
N ALA A 6 17.98 -29.70 -21.42
CA ALA A 6 17.05 -28.72 -20.87
C ALA A 6 17.82 -27.46 -20.45
N ALA A 7 17.35 -26.34 -20.99
CA ALA A 7 17.98 -25.04 -21.00
C ALA A 7 17.91 -24.34 -19.64
N ALA A 8 19.01 -23.68 -19.28
CA ALA A 8 19.06 -22.67 -18.24
C ALA A 8 18.45 -21.36 -18.79
N THR A 9 17.34 -20.91 -18.24
CA THR A 9 16.81 -19.57 -18.46
C THR A 9 17.47 -18.61 -17.47
N THR A 10 18.62 -18.08 -17.90
CA THR A 10 19.31 -16.94 -17.29
C THR A 10 18.56 -15.65 -17.67
N THR A 11 17.57 -15.22 -16.89
CA THR A 11 16.89 -13.93 -17.13
C THR A 11 16.49 -13.13 -15.88
N ASP A 12 17.04 -13.41 -14.70
CA ASP A 12 16.68 -12.64 -13.49
C ASP A 12 17.81 -11.79 -12.88
N ALA A 13 19.06 -11.94 -13.32
CA ALA A 13 20.19 -11.17 -12.77
C ALA A 13 20.70 -10.04 -13.68
N VAL A 14 20.32 -10.03 -14.96
CA VAL A 14 20.87 -9.07 -15.93
C VAL A 14 20.19 -7.69 -15.86
N ASN A 15 18.98 -7.61 -15.28
CA ASN A 15 18.26 -6.33 -15.15
C ASN A 15 18.62 -5.54 -13.87
N GLU A 16 19.52 -6.07 -13.04
CA GLU A 16 19.99 -5.37 -11.82
C GLU A 16 21.38 -4.73 -12.02
N PHE A 17 22.13 -5.12 -13.06
CA PHE A 17 23.54 -4.76 -13.23
C PHE A 17 23.86 -3.69 -14.30
N VAL A 18 22.88 -3.26 -15.11
CA VAL A 18 23.16 -2.33 -16.24
C VAL A 18 22.98 -0.84 -15.89
N GLU A 19 22.33 -0.47 -14.79
CA GLU A 19 22.03 0.94 -14.52
C GLU A 19 22.77 1.53 -13.31
N GLU A 20 23.99 1.07 -13.02
CA GLU A 20 24.84 1.61 -11.93
C GLU A 20 25.77 2.74 -12.40
N SER A 21 25.71 3.16 -13.67
CA SER A 21 26.67 4.13 -14.25
C SER A 21 26.11 5.51 -14.61
N ILE A 22 24.78 5.76 -14.56
CA ILE A 22 24.19 7.07 -14.92
C ILE A 22 24.05 7.92 -13.66
N SER A 23 25.21 8.28 -13.13
CA SER A 23 25.42 8.93 -11.85
C SER A 23 24.82 10.35 -11.80
N LYS A 24 24.00 10.60 -10.78
CA LYS A 24 23.43 11.90 -10.34
C LYS A 24 22.42 12.62 -11.25
N SER A 25 22.53 12.54 -12.58
CA SER A 25 21.58 13.20 -13.50
C SER A 25 20.30 12.39 -13.79
N GLU A 26 20.30 11.08 -13.47
CA GLU A 26 19.16 10.18 -13.67
C GLU A 26 18.06 10.36 -12.61
N SER A 27 18.43 10.69 -11.36
CA SER A 27 17.49 10.85 -10.24
C SER A 27 16.35 11.85 -10.50
N PRO A 28 16.57 13.08 -11.01
CA PRO A 28 15.48 13.98 -11.36
C PRO A 28 14.59 13.45 -12.50
N ARG A 29 15.17 12.72 -13.48
CA ARG A 29 14.38 12.10 -14.57
C ARG A 29 13.47 11.00 -14.04
N LEU A 30 13.96 10.17 -13.12
CA LEU A 30 13.16 9.13 -12.46
C LEU A 30 12.03 9.71 -11.61
N LYS A 31 12.25 10.86 -10.96
CA LYS A 31 11.18 11.59 -10.27
C LYS A 31 10.08 11.99 -11.25
N THR A 32 10.43 12.64 -12.37
CA THR A 32 9.46 13.00 -13.41
C THR A 32 8.72 11.79 -13.98
N LEU A 33 9.42 10.67 -14.19
CA LEU A 33 8.79 9.44 -14.66
C LEU A 33 7.81 8.86 -13.63
N ALA A 34 8.14 8.92 -12.34
CA ALA A 34 7.22 8.51 -11.26
C ALA A 34 5.93 9.37 -11.26
N GLU A 35 6.07 10.68 -11.46
CA GLU A 35 4.93 11.60 -11.56
C GLU A 35 4.05 11.29 -12.79
N GLN A 36 4.67 11.08 -13.95
CA GLN A 36 3.96 10.74 -15.19
C GLN A 36 3.25 9.39 -15.08
N THR A 37 3.93 8.36 -14.58
CA THR A 37 3.38 7.00 -14.45
C THR A 37 2.22 6.95 -13.46
N TYR A 38 2.25 7.77 -12.40
CA TYR A 38 1.11 7.93 -11.52
C TYR A 38 -0.09 8.58 -12.23
N SER A 39 0.13 9.56 -13.12
CA SER A 39 -0.95 10.12 -13.96
C SER A 39 -1.57 9.07 -14.89
N PHE A 40 -0.83 8.01 -15.25
CA PHE A 40 -1.35 6.84 -15.97
C PHE A 40 -1.94 5.75 -15.04
N SER A 41 -2.16 6.08 -13.77
CA SER A 41 -2.74 5.22 -12.73
C SER A 41 -1.93 3.96 -12.37
N ASP A 42 -0.65 3.87 -12.76
CA ASP A 42 0.22 2.78 -12.34
C ASP A 42 1.02 3.16 -11.08
N LEU A 43 0.40 2.92 -9.92
CA LEU A 43 0.97 3.21 -8.62
C LEU A 43 2.21 2.37 -8.30
N LYS A 44 2.25 1.11 -8.75
CA LYS A 44 3.35 0.18 -8.40
C LYS A 44 4.62 0.56 -9.16
N SER A 45 4.50 0.87 -10.44
CA SER A 45 5.62 1.37 -11.24
C SER A 45 6.10 2.73 -10.75
N ALA A 46 5.17 3.65 -10.44
CA ALA A 46 5.52 4.95 -9.87
C ALA A 46 6.33 4.82 -8.57
N LEU A 47 5.91 3.93 -7.67
CA LEU A 47 6.64 3.63 -6.43
C LEU A 47 8.03 3.04 -6.70
N LYS A 48 8.18 2.17 -7.71
CA LYS A 48 9.48 1.61 -8.12
C LYS A 48 10.44 2.71 -8.56
N TYR A 49 9.98 3.61 -9.43
CA TYR A 49 10.78 4.73 -9.92
C TYR A 49 11.16 5.71 -8.79
N ALA A 50 10.23 6.04 -7.90
CA ALA A 50 10.50 6.89 -6.74
C ALA A 50 11.53 6.26 -5.78
N LYS A 51 11.42 4.96 -5.51
CA LYS A 51 12.40 4.22 -4.69
C LYS A 51 13.78 4.21 -5.33
N ARG A 52 13.86 3.98 -6.64
CA ARG A 52 15.11 4.03 -7.41
C ARG A 52 15.73 5.43 -7.34
N ALA A 53 14.95 6.47 -7.60
CA ALA A 53 15.40 7.86 -7.53
C ALA A 53 15.99 8.20 -6.14
N HIS A 54 15.38 7.67 -5.07
CA HIS A 54 15.81 7.96 -3.69
C HIS A 54 17.11 7.25 -3.34
N ARG A 55 17.31 6.02 -3.83
CA ARG A 55 18.59 5.31 -3.67
C ARG A 55 19.74 6.07 -4.34
N LEU A 56 19.49 6.66 -5.52
CA LEU A 56 20.49 7.42 -6.26
C LEU A 56 20.78 8.80 -5.65
N CYS A 57 19.74 9.48 -5.15
CA CYS A 57 19.89 10.79 -4.54
C CYS A 57 18.87 11.01 -3.41
N PRO A 58 19.23 10.67 -2.15
CA PRO A 58 18.36 10.90 -0.99
C PRO A 58 18.12 12.39 -0.71
N THR A 59 19.03 13.26 -1.15
CA THR A 59 18.96 14.72 -0.92
C THR A 59 18.06 15.44 -1.93
N LEU A 60 17.45 14.73 -2.88
CA LEU A 60 16.59 15.35 -3.88
C LEU A 60 15.31 15.90 -3.24
N HIS A 61 15.06 17.19 -3.44
CA HIS A 61 13.91 17.88 -2.87
C HIS A 61 12.56 17.28 -3.34
N GLY A 62 11.63 17.11 -2.40
CA GLY A 62 10.29 16.56 -2.63
C GLY A 62 10.24 15.04 -2.83
N LEU A 63 11.38 14.35 -2.91
CA LEU A 63 11.38 12.91 -3.18
C LEU A 63 10.95 12.07 -1.97
N SER A 64 11.34 12.49 -0.76
CA SER A 64 10.89 11.86 0.49
C SER A 64 9.38 12.05 0.70
N ASP A 65 8.88 13.25 0.37
CA ASP A 65 7.46 13.58 0.46
C ASP A 65 6.65 12.76 -0.55
N LEU A 66 7.16 12.62 -1.78
CA LEU A 66 6.57 11.78 -2.83
C LEU A 66 6.54 10.29 -2.44
N LEU A 67 7.61 9.75 -1.85
CA LEU A 67 7.62 8.38 -1.33
C LEU A 67 6.58 8.17 -0.23
N THR A 68 6.42 9.17 0.65
CA THR A 68 5.40 9.13 1.70
C THR A 68 4.00 9.11 1.10
N ALA A 69 3.75 9.94 0.08
CA ALA A 69 2.49 9.97 -0.64
C ALA A 69 2.19 8.61 -1.30
N PHE A 70 3.13 8.05 -2.05
CA PHE A 70 2.93 6.74 -2.67
C PHE A 70 2.73 5.61 -1.64
N LYS A 71 3.46 5.62 -0.52
CA LYS A 71 3.23 4.65 0.57
C LYS A 71 1.79 4.72 1.07
N ILE A 72 1.26 5.93 1.31
CA ILE A 72 -0.12 6.14 1.78
C ILE A 72 -1.12 5.63 0.74
N LEU A 73 -0.94 5.99 -0.53
CA LEU A 73 -1.82 5.57 -1.63
C LEU A 73 -1.82 4.04 -1.79
N THR A 74 -0.64 3.41 -1.75
CA THR A 74 -0.54 1.94 -1.84
C THR A 74 -1.22 1.28 -0.66
N THR A 75 -1.01 1.82 0.55
CA THR A 75 -1.66 1.31 1.75
C THR A 75 -3.19 1.41 1.65
N ALA A 76 -3.72 2.49 1.08
CA ALA A 76 -5.15 2.66 0.88
C ALA A 76 -5.75 1.65 -0.12
N VAL A 77 -5.00 1.33 -1.19
CA VAL A 77 -5.40 0.33 -2.19
C VAL A 77 -5.35 -1.09 -1.61
N ASP A 78 -4.30 -1.42 -0.87
CA ASP A 78 -4.07 -2.77 -0.36
C ASP A 78 -4.88 -3.09 0.90
N ASN A 79 -5.31 -2.07 1.66
CA ASN A 79 -5.94 -2.25 2.98
C ASN A 79 -7.35 -1.67 3.01
N THR A 80 -8.28 -2.37 2.38
CA THR A 80 -9.72 -2.13 2.52
C THR A 80 -10.31 -2.99 3.63
N ILE A 81 -11.36 -2.51 4.28
CA ILE A 81 -12.05 -3.18 5.39
C ILE A 81 -13.08 -4.15 4.77
N GLY A 82 -12.70 -5.44 4.68
CA GLY A 82 -13.58 -6.52 4.22
C GLY A 82 -14.04 -6.34 2.76
N ALA A 83 -15.33 -6.59 2.51
CA ALA A 83 -15.97 -6.34 1.21
C ALA A 83 -16.34 -4.86 0.98
N THR A 84 -16.08 -3.98 1.95
CA THR A 84 -16.40 -2.56 1.80
C THR A 84 -15.27 -1.82 1.11
N THR A 85 -15.60 -0.85 0.27
CA THR A 85 -14.62 0.05 -0.38
C THR A 85 -14.05 1.09 0.60
N THR A 86 -14.09 0.83 1.92
CA THR A 86 -13.59 1.78 2.93
C THR A 86 -12.12 1.48 3.25
N PRO A 87 -11.22 2.46 3.08
CA PRO A 87 -9.81 2.28 3.43
C PRO A 87 -9.59 2.16 4.94
N HIS A 88 -8.52 1.47 5.31
CA HIS A 88 -8.12 1.32 6.69
C HIS A 88 -7.44 2.60 7.23
N TRP A 89 -8.21 3.48 7.88
CA TRP A 89 -7.77 4.79 8.37
C TRP A 89 -6.56 4.77 9.31
N TYR A 90 -6.47 3.81 10.23
CA TYR A 90 -5.28 3.70 11.09
C TYR A 90 -4.00 3.39 10.28
N LYS A 91 -4.08 2.48 9.30
CA LYS A 91 -2.95 2.12 8.44
C LYS A 91 -2.53 3.28 7.52
N ILE A 92 -3.49 4.05 7.00
CA ILE A 92 -3.21 5.28 6.23
C ILE A 92 -2.40 6.29 7.03
N LEU A 93 -2.70 6.42 8.33
CA LEU A 93 -1.93 7.29 9.23
C LEU A 93 -0.62 6.64 9.71
N ASP A 94 -0.32 5.39 9.35
CA ASP A 94 0.85 4.64 9.85
C ASP A 94 0.78 4.46 11.39
N LEU A 95 -0.41 4.09 11.89
CA LEU A 95 -0.69 3.86 13.30
C LEU A 95 -1.28 2.47 13.54
N GLU A 96 -1.05 1.95 14.75
CA GLU A 96 -1.70 0.74 15.24
C GLU A 96 -3.23 0.94 15.37
N PRO A 97 -4.04 -0.09 15.09
CA PRO A 97 -5.48 -0.07 15.34
C PRO A 97 -5.80 0.39 16.76
N PHE A 98 -6.87 1.17 16.92
CA PHE A 98 -7.35 1.65 18.22
C PHE A 98 -6.37 2.58 18.98
N SER A 99 -5.34 3.12 18.31
CA SER A 99 -4.39 4.08 18.88
C SER A 99 -5.04 5.28 19.58
N HIS A 100 -4.40 5.81 20.64
CA HIS A 100 -4.92 6.95 21.39
C HIS A 100 -5.07 8.23 20.53
N ILE A 101 -6.06 9.08 20.84
CA ILE A 101 -6.34 10.31 20.08
C ILE A 101 -5.13 11.26 19.98
N ASN A 102 -4.28 11.29 21.01
CA ASN A 102 -3.05 12.10 21.00
C ASN A 102 -2.07 11.62 19.92
N SER A 103 -1.92 10.30 19.74
CA SER A 103 -1.06 9.72 18.71
C SER A 103 -1.60 10.03 17.32
N ILE A 104 -2.92 9.92 17.13
CA ILE A 104 -3.61 10.29 15.88
C ILE A 104 -3.35 11.75 15.52
N LYS A 105 -3.58 12.68 16.46
CA LYS A 105 -3.34 14.12 16.23
C LYS A 105 -1.87 14.42 15.92
N LYS A 106 -0.94 13.79 16.62
CA LYS A 106 0.50 13.98 16.40
C LYS A 106 0.91 13.53 15.00
N GLN A 107 0.44 12.36 14.59
CA GLN A 107 0.78 11.77 13.32
C GLN A 107 0.12 12.50 12.14
N TYR A 108 -1.14 12.90 12.29
CA TYR A 108 -1.82 13.77 11.32
C TYR A 108 -1.03 15.07 11.08
N LYS A 109 -0.62 15.77 12.15
CA LYS A 109 0.19 16.99 12.02
C LYS A 109 1.50 16.74 11.26
N LYS A 110 2.17 15.62 11.53
CA LYS A 110 3.40 15.23 10.83
C LYS A 110 3.16 15.02 9.34
N LEU A 111 2.16 14.23 8.97
CA LEU A 111 1.83 13.93 7.58
C LEU A 111 1.32 15.16 6.83
N ALA A 112 0.49 15.98 7.47
CA ALA A 112 0.00 17.22 6.89
C ALA A 112 1.15 18.16 6.53
N LEU A 113 2.18 18.29 7.37
CA LEU A 113 3.36 19.11 7.08
C LEU A 113 4.26 18.56 5.96
N ILE A 114 4.23 17.26 5.72
CA ILE A 114 4.98 16.60 4.65
C ILE A 114 4.25 16.82 3.32
N LEU A 115 2.94 16.62 3.31
CA LEU A 115 2.11 16.62 2.11
C LEU A 115 1.52 18.00 1.77
N HIS A 116 1.74 19.03 2.59
CA HIS A 116 1.12 20.34 2.39
C HIS A 116 1.51 20.97 1.03
N PRO A 117 0.55 21.53 0.27
CA PRO A 117 0.83 22.12 -1.04
C PRO A 117 1.75 23.35 -0.98
N ASP A 118 1.79 24.08 0.15
CA ASP A 118 2.66 25.26 0.31
C ASP A 118 4.15 24.91 0.17
N LYS A 119 4.59 23.82 0.83
CA LYS A 119 5.98 23.36 0.76
C LYS A 119 6.33 22.64 -0.54
N ASN A 120 5.32 22.10 -1.21
CA ASN A 120 5.47 21.30 -2.42
C ASN A 120 4.96 22.03 -3.67
N SER A 121 4.85 23.37 -3.59
CA SER A 121 4.32 24.24 -4.65
C SER A 121 5.08 24.13 -5.98
N THR A 122 6.33 23.66 -5.95
CA THR A 122 7.13 23.34 -7.15
C THR A 122 6.86 21.97 -7.76
N SER A 123 6.17 21.08 -7.05
CA SER A 123 5.87 19.72 -7.46
C SER A 123 4.36 19.59 -7.60
N THR A 124 3.86 19.89 -8.81
CA THR A 124 2.45 19.75 -9.25
C THR A 124 2.00 18.28 -9.34
N CYS A 125 2.50 17.42 -8.45
CA CYS A 125 2.21 16.00 -8.49
C CYS A 125 0.89 15.73 -7.79
N VAL A 126 -0.07 15.24 -8.57
CA VAL A 126 -1.42 14.83 -8.13
C VAL A 126 -1.35 13.83 -6.97
N ALA A 127 -0.31 12.99 -6.91
CA ALA A 127 -0.14 12.01 -5.84
C ALA A 127 -0.05 12.61 -4.43
N LEU A 128 0.56 13.79 -4.27
CA LEU A 128 0.66 14.44 -2.96
C LEU A 128 -0.70 14.95 -2.49
N GLU A 129 -1.49 15.51 -3.41
CA GLU A 129 -2.85 15.97 -3.14
C GLU A 129 -3.77 14.81 -2.78
N ASP A 130 -3.74 13.73 -3.56
CA ASP A 130 -4.54 12.52 -3.31
C ASP A 130 -4.18 11.89 -1.95
N ALA A 131 -2.89 11.79 -1.64
CA ALA A 131 -2.44 11.28 -0.34
C ALA A 131 -2.87 12.21 0.80
N PHE A 132 -2.80 13.53 0.62
CA PHE A 132 -3.24 14.50 1.62
C PHE A 132 -4.74 14.38 1.88
N LYS A 133 -5.54 14.20 0.83
CA LYS A 133 -6.97 13.97 0.94
C LYS A 133 -7.28 12.72 1.77
N LEU A 134 -6.60 11.60 1.49
CA LEU A 134 -6.76 10.37 2.29
C LEU A 134 -6.40 10.56 3.76
N VAL A 135 -5.31 11.27 4.05
CA VAL A 135 -4.89 11.59 5.42
C VAL A 135 -5.93 12.47 6.12
N ASN A 136 -6.50 13.44 5.41
CA ASN A 136 -7.53 14.33 5.95
C ASN A 136 -8.84 13.58 6.22
N ASP A 137 -9.26 12.70 5.29
CA ASP A 137 -10.44 11.86 5.44
C ASP A 137 -10.30 10.93 6.64
N ALA A 138 -9.15 10.26 6.78
CA ALA A 138 -8.81 9.43 7.93
C ALA A 138 -8.90 10.22 9.24
N PHE A 139 -8.31 11.41 9.29
CA PHE A 139 -8.36 12.26 10.48
C PHE A 139 -9.79 12.73 10.79
N SER A 140 -10.60 13.05 9.78
CA SER A 140 -11.99 13.47 9.98
C SER A 140 -12.81 12.40 10.70
N VAL A 141 -12.57 11.12 10.40
CA VAL A 141 -13.27 9.99 11.03
C VAL A 141 -12.72 9.73 12.43
N LEU A 142 -11.39 9.70 12.57
CA LEU A 142 -10.72 9.30 13.81
C LEU A 142 -10.67 10.40 14.88
N SER A 143 -10.86 11.66 14.50
CA SER A 143 -10.88 12.80 15.42
C SER A 143 -12.23 12.97 16.14
N ASP A 144 -13.32 12.60 15.49
CA ASP A 144 -14.67 12.61 16.05
C ASP A 144 -14.91 11.35 16.89
N LYS A 145 -15.30 11.52 18.16
CA LYS A 145 -15.49 10.42 19.11
C LYS A 145 -16.60 9.45 18.68
N ILE A 146 -17.68 9.97 18.10
CA ILE A 146 -18.84 9.17 17.67
C ILE A 146 -18.47 8.40 16.40
N ARG A 147 -17.93 9.08 15.38
CA ARG A 147 -17.52 8.44 14.12
C ARG A 147 -16.42 7.41 14.35
N ARG A 148 -15.46 7.72 15.22
CA ARG A 148 -14.40 6.79 15.61
C ARG A 148 -14.97 5.55 16.29
N LYS A 149 -15.93 5.69 17.21
CA LYS A 149 -16.54 4.55 17.89
C LYS A 149 -17.20 3.60 16.90
N GLU A 150 -17.97 4.14 15.96
CA GLU A 150 -18.62 3.35 14.90
C GLU A 150 -17.59 2.65 14.00
N TYR A 151 -16.55 3.39 13.59
CA TYR A 151 -15.47 2.84 12.79
C TYR A 151 -14.71 1.72 13.53
N ASP A 152 -14.36 1.94 14.80
CA ASP A 152 -13.66 0.97 15.65
C ASP A 152 -14.51 -0.30 15.87
N MET A 153 -15.84 -0.19 15.95
CA MET A 153 -16.74 -1.34 16.04
C MET A 153 -16.68 -2.18 14.76
N ARG A 154 -16.80 -1.55 13.58
CA ARG A 154 -16.69 -2.26 12.30
C ARG A 154 -15.34 -2.93 12.12
N LEU A 155 -14.26 -2.21 12.45
CA LEU A 155 -12.91 -2.74 12.35
C LEU A 155 -12.70 -3.99 13.21
N ARG A 156 -13.31 -4.04 14.42
CA ARG A 156 -13.26 -5.25 15.27
C ARG A 156 -13.97 -6.44 14.64
N ILE A 157 -15.13 -6.20 14.02
CA ILE A 157 -15.89 -7.25 13.33
C ILE A 157 -15.05 -7.82 12.18
N ASP A 158 -14.47 -6.96 11.36
CA ASP A 158 -13.66 -7.37 10.22
C ASP A 158 -12.42 -8.16 10.64
N MET A 159 -11.70 -7.71 11.67
CA MET A 159 -10.56 -8.44 12.22
C MET A 159 -10.97 -9.82 12.78
N GLN A 160 -12.16 -9.94 13.35
CA GLN A 160 -12.69 -11.24 13.83
C GLN A 160 -13.13 -12.13 12.66
N CYS A 161 -13.77 -11.59 11.64
CA CYS A 161 -14.16 -12.32 10.43
C CYS A 161 -12.94 -12.88 9.69
N GLU A 162 -11.86 -12.11 9.56
CA GLU A 162 -10.61 -12.57 8.96
C GLU A 162 -9.97 -13.71 9.76
N ALA A 163 -9.95 -13.61 11.09
CA ALA A 163 -9.43 -14.67 11.97
C ALA A 163 -10.26 -15.97 11.87
N VAL A 164 -11.60 -15.85 11.75
CA VAL A 164 -12.48 -17.01 11.54
C VAL A 164 -12.28 -17.59 10.14
N ALA A 165 -12.17 -16.77 9.09
CA ALA A 165 -11.90 -17.24 7.73
C ALA A 165 -10.55 -17.97 7.63
N ALA A 166 -9.50 -17.45 8.27
CA ALA A 166 -8.19 -18.10 8.33
C ALA A 166 -8.26 -19.47 9.05
N THR A 167 -9.06 -19.57 10.11
CA THR A 167 -9.28 -20.84 10.83
C THR A 167 -10.07 -21.85 9.98
N VAL A 168 -11.10 -21.39 9.27
CA VAL A 168 -11.93 -22.22 8.40
C VAL A 168 -11.12 -22.75 7.21
N VAL A 169 -10.29 -21.92 6.57
CA VAL A 169 -9.39 -22.34 5.48
C VAL A 169 -8.32 -23.33 5.98
N GLY A 170 -7.83 -23.18 7.22
CA GLY A 170 -6.93 -24.13 7.85
C GLY A 170 -7.54 -25.52 8.11
N ASN A 171 -8.87 -25.65 8.14
CA ASN A 171 -9.57 -26.91 8.42
C ASN A 171 -10.01 -27.68 7.16
N TYR A 172 -9.93 -27.08 5.96
CA TYR A 172 -10.22 -27.76 4.67
C TYR A 172 -8.96 -28.22 3.92
N GLY A 173 -7.85 -28.39 4.64
CA GLY A 173 -6.64 -29.08 4.15
C GLY A 173 -6.68 -30.60 4.33
N GLY A 174 -7.80 -31.17 4.76
CA GLY A 174 -8.04 -32.61 4.86
C GLY A 174 -9.24 -32.98 4.00
N VAL A 175 -8.99 -33.70 2.91
CA VAL A 175 -10.00 -34.30 2.05
C VAL A 175 -10.78 -35.33 2.88
N VAL A 176 -11.89 -34.92 3.49
CA VAL A 176 -13.00 -35.85 3.71
C VAL A 176 -13.81 -35.81 2.44
N ALA A 177 -13.58 -36.82 1.60
CA ALA A 177 -14.51 -37.22 0.57
C ALA A 177 -15.89 -37.29 1.22
N MET A 178 -16.77 -36.35 0.86
CA MET A 178 -18.19 -36.48 1.14
C MET A 178 -18.70 -37.59 0.24
N GLU A 179 -18.60 -38.83 0.72
CA GLU A 179 -19.40 -39.91 0.16
C GLU A 179 -20.86 -39.54 0.45
N THR A 180 -21.54 -39.11 -0.61
CA THR A 180 -22.99 -38.98 -0.70
C THR A 180 -23.62 -40.31 -0.34
N PHE A 181 -23.98 -40.45 0.92
CA PHE A 181 -24.78 -41.54 1.47
C PHE A 181 -26.21 -41.39 0.92
N TRP A 182 -26.47 -41.98 -0.25
CA TRP A 182 -27.84 -42.21 -0.70
C TRP A 182 -28.48 -43.20 0.27
N THR A 183 -29.25 -42.68 1.22
CA THR A 183 -30.16 -43.48 2.05
C THR A 183 -31.16 -44.18 1.14
N ALA A 184 -30.91 -45.46 0.87
CA ALA A 184 -31.89 -46.36 0.28
C ALA A 184 -33.03 -46.53 1.29
N CYS A 185 -34.15 -45.86 1.04
CA CYS A 185 -35.42 -46.24 1.64
C CYS A 185 -35.90 -47.50 0.90
N GLY A 186 -36.11 -48.57 1.66
CA GLY A 186 -36.60 -49.86 1.19
C GLY A 186 -38.10 -49.92 0.93
#